data_AF-A0A2R6KW96-F1
#
_entry.id   AF-A0A2R6KW96-F1
#
_cell.length_a   1.000
_cell.length_b   1.000
_cell.length_c   1.000
_cell.angle_alpha   90.00
_cell.angle_beta   90.00
_cell.angle_gamma   90.00
#
_symmetry.space_group_name_H-M   'P 1'
#
loop_
_entity.id
_entity.type
_entity.pdbx_description
1 polymer ?
#
loop_
_entity_poly.entity_id
_entity_poly.type
_entity_poly.pdbx_seq_one_letter_code
_entity_poly.pdbx_strand_id
1 'polypeptide(L)'
;MPVNGDEHRETAVAALADRDYGAAGEAYSRAAWRCLAEPRDGMSPFAADDRGWVGSGLAWTATAATAYRVAGRNARAARKAVEGVAVARDLRATTDDDAQAACFAEFVADCKAAGGLDGVADAYETAADAYREVGAALEEPTEPTTTPLYQAAADLARHVARGSANGEIVLEWDHRCPACGSSDVNWVADGTYCLRCSTPMDAD
;
A
#
# COMPACT_ATOMS: atom_id res chain seq x y z
N MET A 1 -0.28 5.14 -19.62
CA MET A 1 -1.01 4.07 -18.92
C MET A 1 -0.54 4.08 -17.47
N PRO A 2 -1.34 3.64 -16.47
CA PRO A 2 -0.77 3.34 -15.15
C PRO A 2 0.37 2.34 -15.36
N VAL A 3 1.45 2.42 -14.58
CA VAL A 3 2.50 1.38 -14.59
C VAL A 3 1.96 0.07 -13.98
N ASN A 4 1.05 -0.59 -14.70
CA ASN A 4 1.07 -2.04 -14.76
C ASN A 4 2.35 -2.40 -15.52
N GLY A 5 3.40 -2.81 -14.79
CA GLY A 5 4.72 -3.13 -15.35
C GLY A 5 5.91 -2.34 -14.78
N ASP A 6 5.80 -1.76 -13.57
CA ASP A 6 7.01 -1.27 -12.89
C ASP A 6 7.88 -2.48 -12.47
N GLU A 7 9.05 -2.62 -13.09
CA GLU A 7 10.00 -3.71 -12.86
C GLU A 7 10.45 -3.83 -11.40
N HIS A 8 10.48 -2.71 -10.67
CA HIS A 8 10.84 -2.71 -9.26
C HIS A 8 9.68 -3.19 -8.40
N ARG A 9 8.43 -2.87 -8.75
CA ARG A 9 7.27 -3.47 -8.08
C ARG A 9 7.23 -4.98 -8.29
N GLU A 10 7.46 -5.45 -9.51
CA GLU A 10 7.51 -6.89 -9.82
C GLU A 10 8.62 -7.59 -9.03
N THR A 11 9.81 -6.97 -8.98
CA THR A 11 10.92 -7.44 -8.13
C THR A 11 10.52 -7.48 -6.66
N ALA A 12 9.76 -6.50 -6.17
CA ALA A 12 9.29 -6.45 -4.79
C ALA A 12 8.32 -7.59 -4.49
N VAL A 13 7.38 -7.87 -5.40
CA VAL A 13 6.42 -8.98 -5.27
C VAL A 13 7.13 -10.33 -5.28
N ALA A 14 8.15 -10.52 -6.12
CA ALA A 14 8.97 -11.73 -6.10
C ALA A 14 9.71 -11.89 -4.76
N ALA A 15 10.31 -10.82 -4.23
CA ALA A 15 10.98 -10.84 -2.93
C ALA A 15 10.01 -11.11 -1.77
N LEU A 16 8.78 -10.59 -1.82
CA LEU A 16 7.72 -10.93 -0.86
C LEU A 16 7.38 -12.41 -0.91
N ALA A 17 7.25 -12.99 -2.11
CA ALA A 17 7.00 -14.41 -2.27
C ALA A 17 8.11 -15.23 -1.60
N ASP A 18 9.37 -14.83 -1.74
CA ASP A 18 10.51 -15.51 -1.10
C ASP A 18 10.75 -15.13 0.37
N ARG A 19 9.84 -14.34 0.96
CA ARG A 19 9.93 -13.82 2.34
C ARG A 19 11.19 -13.00 2.61
N ASP A 20 11.83 -12.47 1.58
CA ASP A 20 12.90 -11.48 1.70
C ASP A 20 12.30 -10.07 1.78
N TYR A 21 11.75 -9.77 2.95
CA TYR A 21 11.11 -8.48 3.22
C TYR A 21 12.09 -7.30 3.15
N GLY A 22 13.39 -7.55 3.32
CA GLY A 22 14.43 -6.53 3.16
C GLY A 22 14.58 -6.11 1.70
N ALA A 23 14.75 -7.09 0.81
CA ALA A 23 14.81 -6.88 -0.63
C ALA A 23 13.49 -6.31 -1.18
N ALA A 24 12.34 -6.78 -0.68
CA ALA A 24 11.04 -6.24 -1.03
C ALA A 24 10.94 -4.74 -0.69
N GLY A 25 11.38 -4.34 0.50
CA GLY A 25 11.40 -2.92 0.90
C GLY A 25 12.30 -2.05 0.03
N GLU A 26 13.46 -2.56 -0.39
CA GLU A 26 14.35 -1.86 -1.32
C GLU A 26 13.74 -1.71 -2.71
N ALA A 27 13.10 -2.76 -3.21
CA ALA A 27 12.45 -2.77 -4.52
C ALA A 27 11.22 -1.84 -4.54
N TYR A 28 10.34 -1.90 -3.54
CA TYR A 28 9.24 -0.93 -3.40
C TYR A 28 9.72 0.51 -3.25
N SER A 29 10.85 0.75 -2.56
CA SER A 29 11.44 2.10 -2.47
C SER A 29 11.83 2.65 -3.84
N ARG A 30 12.40 1.81 -4.71
CA ARG A 30 12.76 2.20 -6.08
C ARG A 30 11.53 2.43 -6.97
N ALA A 31 10.53 1.56 -6.88
CA ALA A 31 9.25 1.76 -7.56
C ALA A 31 8.61 3.10 -7.16
N ALA A 32 8.62 3.40 -5.85
CA ALA A 32 8.10 4.64 -5.31
C ALA A 32 8.84 5.87 -5.88
N TRP A 33 10.18 5.88 -5.85
CA TRP A 33 10.95 7.00 -6.39
C TRP A 33 10.72 7.21 -7.89
N ARG A 34 10.62 6.14 -8.67
CA ARG A 34 10.33 6.22 -10.10
C ARG A 34 8.96 6.86 -10.33
N CYS A 35 7.92 6.38 -9.64
CA CYS A 35 6.59 6.95 -9.76
C CYS A 35 6.52 8.40 -9.25
N LEU A 36 7.19 8.73 -8.15
CA LEU A 36 7.20 10.11 -7.64
C LEU A 36 8.04 11.06 -8.50
N ALA A 37 8.98 10.57 -9.30
CA ALA A 37 9.70 11.40 -10.26
C ALA A 37 8.87 11.65 -11.52
N GLU A 38 8.14 10.65 -11.99
CA GLU A 38 7.32 10.71 -13.20
C GLU A 38 6.14 9.73 -13.06
N PRO A 39 4.99 10.17 -12.49
CA PRO A 39 3.85 9.29 -12.22
C PRO A 39 3.25 8.68 -13.48
N ARG A 40 3.46 9.36 -14.60
CA ARG A 40 3.08 8.96 -15.95
C ARG A 40 4.03 9.63 -16.94
N ASP A 41 4.27 9.00 -18.07
CA ASP A 41 5.10 9.54 -19.15
C ASP A 41 4.76 11.01 -19.47
N GLY A 42 5.75 11.89 -19.30
CA GLY A 42 5.66 13.34 -19.52
C GLY A 42 4.90 14.12 -18.44
N MET A 43 4.48 13.50 -17.34
CA MET A 43 3.69 14.13 -16.28
C MET A 43 4.56 14.49 -15.08
N SER A 44 4.54 15.77 -14.70
CA SER A 44 5.14 16.22 -13.44
C SER A 44 4.28 15.75 -12.25
N PRO A 45 4.89 15.27 -11.15
CA PRO A 45 4.17 14.96 -9.90
C PRO A 45 3.53 16.19 -9.24
N PHE A 46 3.93 17.39 -9.65
CA PHE A 46 3.40 18.67 -9.16
C PHE A 46 2.43 19.33 -10.15
N ALA A 47 2.18 18.70 -11.30
CA ALA A 47 1.16 19.22 -12.22
C ALA A 47 -0.21 19.01 -11.59
N ALA A 48 -1.08 20.01 -11.69
CA ALA A 48 -2.48 19.85 -11.35
C ALA A 48 -3.09 18.76 -12.23
N ASP A 49 -3.57 17.68 -11.60
CA ASP A 49 -4.24 16.58 -12.27
C ASP A 49 -5.38 16.06 -11.37
N ASP A 50 -6.50 15.70 -11.97
CA ASP A 50 -7.71 15.25 -11.26
C ASP A 50 -7.68 13.75 -10.90
N ARG A 51 -6.62 13.03 -11.29
CA ARG A 51 -6.49 11.58 -11.11
C ARG A 51 -5.59 11.21 -9.92
N GLY A 52 -4.63 12.07 -9.58
CA GLY A 52 -3.61 11.86 -8.56
C GLY A 52 -2.78 10.59 -8.79
N TRP A 53 -2.18 10.47 -9.98
CA TRP A 53 -1.33 9.31 -10.35
C TRP A 53 -0.16 9.08 -9.39
N VAL A 54 0.28 10.13 -8.69
CA VAL A 54 1.28 10.10 -7.61
C VAL A 54 0.94 9.14 -6.47
N GLY A 55 -0.34 8.78 -6.29
CA GLY A 55 -0.80 7.90 -5.21
C GLY A 55 -0.10 6.54 -5.16
N SER A 56 0.24 5.96 -6.33
CA SER A 56 0.98 4.69 -6.37
C SER A 56 2.37 4.81 -5.72
N GLY A 57 3.06 5.93 -5.90
CA GLY A 57 4.36 6.20 -5.29
C GLY A 57 4.29 6.33 -3.76
N LEU A 58 3.23 6.97 -3.25
CA LEU A 58 2.95 7.04 -1.81
C LEU A 58 2.62 5.66 -1.23
N ALA A 59 1.75 4.89 -1.90
CA ALA A 59 1.38 3.54 -1.50
C ALA A 59 2.61 2.61 -1.44
N TRP A 60 3.50 2.65 -2.43
CA TRP A 60 4.74 1.87 -2.42
C TRP A 60 5.74 2.36 -1.38
N THR A 61 5.76 3.65 -1.04
CA THR A 61 6.57 4.18 0.06
C THR A 61 6.12 3.62 1.41
N ALA A 62 4.81 3.62 1.69
CA ALA A 62 4.26 3.01 2.90
C ALA A 62 4.48 1.48 2.92
N THR A 63 4.28 0.80 1.79
CA THR A 63 4.53 -0.64 1.66
C THR A 63 6.00 -0.99 1.94
N ALA A 64 6.95 -0.19 1.44
CA ALA A 64 8.37 -0.35 1.74
C ALA A 64 8.67 -0.21 3.24
N ALA A 65 8.07 0.79 3.91
CA ALA A 65 8.22 0.96 5.35
C ALA A 65 7.70 -0.26 6.12
N THR A 66 6.53 -0.77 5.75
CA THR A 66 5.96 -2.01 6.33
C THR A 66 6.90 -3.21 6.12
N ALA A 67 7.39 -3.42 4.90
CA ALA A 67 8.32 -4.51 4.58
C ALA A 67 9.61 -4.41 5.42
N TYR A 68 10.16 -3.21 5.60
CA TYR A 68 11.31 -3.00 6.47
C TYR A 68 11.01 -3.31 7.95
N ARG A 69 9.81 -3.03 8.47
CA ARG A 69 9.43 -3.42 9.84
C ARG A 69 9.33 -4.93 9.99
N VAL A 70 8.68 -5.59 9.03
CA VAL A 70 8.56 -7.06 9.02
C VAL A 70 9.96 -7.71 8.96
N ALA A 71 10.90 -7.10 8.24
CA ALA A 71 12.31 -7.50 8.21
C ALA A 71 13.09 -7.19 9.50
N GLY A 72 12.47 -6.63 10.54
CA GLY A 72 13.13 -6.20 11.78
C GLY A 72 13.98 -4.92 11.64
N ARG A 73 13.95 -4.23 10.49
CA ARG A 73 14.74 -3.02 10.19
C ARG A 73 13.99 -1.75 10.59
N ASN A 74 13.51 -1.67 11.84
CA ASN A 74 12.63 -0.60 12.33
C ASN A 74 13.17 0.82 12.09
N ALA A 75 14.46 1.07 12.29
CA ALA A 75 15.05 2.38 12.03
C ALA A 75 15.00 2.79 10.55
N ARG A 76 15.13 1.81 9.63
CA ARG A 76 15.00 2.07 8.19
C ARG A 76 13.54 2.33 7.81
N ALA A 77 12.60 1.56 8.39
CA ALA A 77 11.18 1.77 8.21
C ALA A 77 10.74 3.17 8.65
N ALA A 78 11.14 3.61 9.85
CA ALA A 78 10.84 4.94 10.36
C ALA A 78 11.36 6.04 9.43
N ARG A 79 12.60 5.93 8.92
CA ARG A 79 13.14 6.90 7.95
C ARG A 79 12.36 6.91 6.63
N LYS A 80 11.96 5.75 6.11
CA LYS A 80 11.16 5.66 4.89
C LYS A 80 9.74 6.23 5.08
N ALA A 81 9.16 6.04 6.25
CA ALA A 81 7.89 6.65 6.62
C ALA A 81 7.99 8.18 6.75
N VAL A 82 9.06 8.71 7.34
CA VAL A 82 9.30 10.17 7.39
C VAL A 82 9.38 10.77 5.99
N GLU A 83 10.03 10.09 5.05
CA GLU A 83 10.04 10.48 3.64
C GLU A 83 8.62 10.52 3.05
N GLY A 84 7.82 9.46 3.23
CA GLY A 84 6.44 9.43 2.74
C GLY A 84 5.54 10.51 3.36
N VAL A 85 5.68 10.76 4.66
CA VAL A 85 4.98 11.85 5.35
C VAL A 85 5.35 13.22 4.78
N ALA A 86 6.63 13.44 4.48
CA ALA A 86 7.08 14.71 3.90
C ALA A 86 6.49 14.92 2.50
N VAL A 87 6.55 13.90 1.64
CA VAL A 87 5.99 13.96 0.28
C VAL A 87 4.47 14.16 0.30
N ALA A 88 3.74 13.39 1.11
CA ALA A 88 2.28 13.52 1.21
C ALA A 88 1.84 14.90 1.74
N ARG A 89 2.59 15.49 2.68
CA ARG A 89 2.32 16.86 3.16
C ARG A 89 2.58 17.92 2.11
N ASP A 90 3.65 17.77 1.33
CA ASP A 90 3.98 18.69 0.24
C ASP A 90 2.88 18.65 -0.82
N LEU A 91 2.51 17.47 -1.30
CA LEU A 91 1.42 17.29 -2.28
C LEU A 91 0.08 17.83 -1.77
N ARG A 92 -0.25 17.60 -0.50
CA ARG A 92 -1.44 18.17 0.16
C ARG A 92 -1.42 19.70 0.16
N ALA A 93 -0.26 20.32 0.35
CA ALA A 93 -0.14 21.77 0.40
C ALA A 93 -0.17 22.43 -0.98
N THR A 94 0.07 21.65 -2.05
CA THR A 94 0.13 22.16 -3.43
C THR A 94 -1.11 21.86 -4.26
N THR A 95 -1.96 20.91 -3.86
CA THR A 95 -3.20 20.60 -4.58
C THR A 95 -4.28 21.63 -4.27
N ASP A 96 -5.05 22.02 -5.30
CA ASP A 96 -6.23 22.86 -5.18
C ASP A 96 -7.53 22.01 -5.05
N ASP A 97 -7.41 20.68 -5.01
CA ASP A 97 -8.52 19.74 -4.88
C ASP A 97 -8.64 19.25 -3.42
N ASP A 98 -9.70 19.68 -2.73
CA ASP A 98 -9.95 19.32 -1.33
C ASP A 98 -10.11 17.81 -1.12
N ALA A 99 -10.67 17.09 -2.09
CA ALA A 99 -10.82 15.64 -2.02
C ALA A 99 -9.46 14.94 -2.13
N GLN A 100 -8.57 15.43 -2.99
CA GLN A 100 -7.19 14.92 -3.02
C GLN A 100 -6.43 15.30 -1.76
N ALA A 101 -6.61 16.52 -1.25
CA ALA A 101 -5.97 16.99 -0.01
C ALA A 101 -6.35 16.11 1.20
N ALA A 102 -7.62 15.67 1.28
CA ALA A 102 -8.08 14.72 2.28
C ALA A 102 -7.38 13.34 2.13
N CYS A 103 -7.26 12.83 0.89
CA CYS A 103 -6.57 11.57 0.64
C CYS A 103 -5.06 11.63 0.93
N PHE A 104 -4.40 12.76 0.64
CA PHE A 104 -3.01 12.96 1.06
C PHE A 104 -2.85 13.01 2.58
N ALA A 105 -3.85 13.50 3.33
CA ALA A 105 -3.86 13.41 4.79
C ALA A 105 -3.96 11.96 5.29
N GLU A 106 -4.73 11.10 4.61
CA GLU A 106 -4.74 9.65 4.87
C GLU A 106 -3.36 9.03 4.64
N PHE A 107 -2.70 9.33 3.51
CA PHE A 107 -1.35 8.83 3.25
C PHE A 107 -0.32 9.26 4.30
N VAL A 108 -0.49 10.43 4.93
CA VAL A 108 0.33 10.84 6.09
C VAL A 108 0.10 9.88 7.26
N ALA A 109 -1.15 9.53 7.56
CA ALA A 109 -1.50 8.60 8.61
C ALA A 109 -0.99 7.17 8.31
N ASP A 110 -1.17 6.70 7.06
CA ASP A 110 -0.66 5.42 6.59
C ASP A 110 0.84 5.31 6.73
N CYS A 111 1.59 6.33 6.28
CA CYS A 111 3.05 6.33 6.39
C CYS A 111 3.48 6.29 7.85
N LYS A 112 2.84 7.07 8.74
CA LYS A 112 3.12 7.02 10.17
C LYS A 112 2.87 5.63 10.76
N ALA A 113 1.73 5.03 10.44
CA ALA A 113 1.36 3.69 10.90
C ALA A 113 2.36 2.64 10.39
N ALA A 114 2.68 2.67 9.10
CA ALA A 114 3.65 1.78 8.45
C ALA A 114 5.06 1.94 9.01
N GLY A 115 5.47 3.14 9.42
CA GLY A 115 6.78 3.42 10.01
C GLY A 115 6.89 3.18 11.52
N GLY A 116 5.77 3.04 12.22
CA GLY A 116 5.74 3.04 13.68
C GLY A 116 6.10 4.40 14.28
N LEU A 117 5.65 5.48 13.63
CA LEU A 117 5.84 6.85 14.09
C LEU A 117 4.74 7.24 15.09
N ASP A 118 4.95 8.33 15.83
CA ASP A 118 3.98 8.85 16.80
C ASP A 118 2.81 9.62 16.16
N GLY A 119 1.70 9.73 16.91
CA GLY A 119 0.52 10.50 16.52
C GLY A 119 -0.20 9.93 15.30
N VAL A 120 -0.35 8.60 15.25
CA VAL A 120 -1.08 7.88 14.20
C VAL A 120 -2.58 8.13 14.32
N ALA A 121 -3.14 8.02 15.54
CA ALA A 121 -4.56 8.24 15.79
C ALA A 121 -5.00 9.64 15.37
N ASP A 122 -4.32 10.67 15.85
CA ASP A 122 -4.60 12.07 15.49
C ASP A 122 -4.49 12.33 13.98
N ALA A 123 -3.56 11.65 13.30
CA ALA A 123 -3.40 11.78 11.85
C ALA A 123 -4.58 11.15 11.08
N TYR A 124 -5.06 9.98 11.51
CA TYR A 124 -6.28 9.39 10.93
C TYR A 124 -7.53 10.20 11.26
N GLU A 125 -7.62 10.77 12.47
CA GLU A 125 -8.73 11.65 12.84
C GLU A 125 -8.75 12.90 11.95
N THR A 126 -7.59 13.51 11.70
CA THR A 126 -7.43 14.63 10.75
C THR A 126 -7.89 14.25 9.33
N ALA A 127 -7.50 13.07 8.84
CA ALA A 127 -7.92 12.60 7.52
C ALA A 127 -9.43 12.33 7.47
N ALA A 128 -9.99 11.72 8.52
CA ALA A 128 -11.42 11.43 8.63
C ALA A 128 -12.26 12.72 8.72
N ASP A 129 -11.78 13.74 9.44
CA ASP A 129 -12.41 15.07 9.48
C ASP A 129 -12.46 15.68 8.08
N ALA A 130 -11.33 15.69 7.36
CA ALA A 130 -11.25 16.22 6.00
C ALA A 130 -12.19 15.47 5.03
N TYR A 131 -12.22 14.13 5.09
CA TYR A 131 -13.16 13.35 4.28
C TYR A 131 -14.63 13.62 4.61
N ARG A 132 -14.97 13.84 5.88
CA ARG A 132 -16.36 14.18 6.28
C ARG A 132 -16.76 15.56 5.76
N GLU A 133 -15.87 16.53 5.81
CA GLU A 133 -16.10 17.88 5.28
C GLU A 133 -16.30 17.86 3.76
N VAL A 134 -15.37 17.25 3.03
CA VAL A 134 -15.47 17.10 1.57
C VAL A 134 -16.71 16.29 1.18
N GLY A 135 -16.95 15.16 1.83
CA GLY A 135 -18.08 14.28 1.55
C GLY A 135 -19.44 14.94 1.75
N ALA A 136 -19.55 15.93 2.65
CA ALA A 136 -20.78 16.70 2.83
C ALA A 136 -21.05 17.69 1.69
N ALA A 137 -20.02 18.07 0.93
CA ALA A 137 -20.09 19.00 -0.20
C ALA A 137 -20.20 18.31 -1.57
N LEU A 138 -19.87 17.01 -1.67
CA LEU A 138 -19.92 16.26 -2.92
C LEU A 138 -21.34 15.84 -3.30
N GLU A 139 -21.74 16.19 -4.53
CA GLU A 139 -22.99 15.69 -5.13
C GLU A 139 -22.84 14.25 -5.63
N GLU A 140 -21.67 13.90 -6.16
CA GLU A 140 -21.33 12.56 -6.68
C GLU A 140 -20.03 12.00 -6.07
N PRO A 141 -20.10 11.32 -4.92
CA PRO A 141 -18.91 10.77 -4.23
C PRO A 141 -18.15 9.68 -5.01
N THR A 142 -18.76 9.10 -6.04
CA THR A 142 -18.18 8.01 -6.84
C THR A 142 -17.08 8.47 -7.79
N GLU A 143 -17.10 9.74 -8.21
CA GLU A 143 -16.07 10.27 -9.11
C GLU A 143 -14.67 10.28 -8.47
N PRO A 144 -14.44 10.93 -7.31
CA PRO A 144 -13.11 10.97 -6.70
C PRO A 144 -12.64 9.59 -6.22
N THR A 145 -13.55 8.76 -5.69
CA THR A 145 -13.21 7.45 -5.11
C THR A 145 -12.74 6.40 -6.14
N THR A 146 -12.96 6.64 -7.43
CA THR A 146 -12.49 5.77 -8.52
C THR A 146 -11.23 6.29 -9.21
N THR A 147 -10.67 7.41 -8.73
CA THR A 147 -9.41 7.94 -9.23
C THR A 147 -8.22 7.07 -8.79
N PRO A 148 -7.11 7.08 -9.56
CA PRO A 148 -5.87 6.40 -9.19
C PRO A 148 -5.37 6.71 -7.78
N LEU A 149 -5.56 7.93 -7.27
CA LEU A 149 -5.15 8.30 -5.91
C LEU A 149 -5.87 7.48 -4.84
N TYR A 150 -7.20 7.46 -4.89
CA TYR A 150 -8.04 6.75 -3.92
C TYR A 150 -7.88 5.24 -4.05
N GLN A 151 -7.75 4.74 -5.29
CA GLN A 151 -7.44 3.33 -5.52
C GLN A 151 -6.11 2.92 -4.91
N ALA A 152 -5.08 3.77 -4.99
CA ALA A 152 -3.78 3.49 -4.39
C ALA A 152 -3.84 3.41 -2.85
N ALA A 153 -4.60 4.29 -2.20
CA ALA A 153 -4.82 4.24 -0.74
C ALA A 153 -5.57 2.95 -0.34
N ALA A 154 -6.67 2.65 -1.04
CA ALA A 154 -7.44 1.43 -0.78
C ALA A 154 -6.63 0.15 -1.02
N ASP A 155 -5.83 0.10 -2.09
CA ASP A 155 -5.00 -1.05 -2.42
C ASP A 155 -3.84 -1.23 -1.45
N LEU A 156 -3.24 -0.13 -0.95
CA LEU A 156 -2.28 -0.18 0.16
C LEU A 156 -2.91 -0.87 1.37
N ALA A 157 -4.06 -0.38 1.85
CA ALA A 157 -4.75 -0.94 3.00
C ALA A 157 -5.04 -2.43 2.80
N ARG A 158 -5.61 -2.80 1.64
CA ARG A 158 -5.87 -4.21 1.27
C ARG A 158 -4.62 -5.08 1.18
N HIS A 159 -3.47 -4.48 0.85
CA HIS A 159 -2.20 -5.20 0.75
C HIS A 159 -1.60 -5.47 2.13
N VAL A 160 -1.62 -4.47 3.03
CA VAL A 160 -0.94 -4.55 4.33
C VAL A 160 -1.83 -5.02 5.48
N ALA A 161 -3.15 -4.87 5.37
CA ALA A 161 -4.11 -5.26 6.40
C ALA A 161 -4.58 -6.72 6.30
N ARG A 162 -3.90 -7.57 5.50
CA ARG A 162 -4.17 -9.01 5.45
C ARG A 162 -3.67 -9.71 6.72
N GLY A 163 -4.34 -9.44 7.83
CA GLY A 163 -4.09 -10.05 9.14
C GLY A 163 -5.30 -10.82 9.64
N SER A 164 -5.07 -11.86 10.41
CA SER A 164 -6.12 -12.70 11.02
C SER A 164 -6.88 -12.02 12.16
N ALA A 165 -6.46 -10.82 12.59
CA ALA A 165 -6.93 -10.19 13.83
C ALA A 165 -8.38 -9.70 13.83
N ASN A 166 -9.00 -9.52 12.65
CA ASN A 166 -10.37 -8.97 12.53
C ASN A 166 -11.34 -9.87 11.75
N GLY A 167 -11.01 -11.15 11.54
CA GLY A 167 -11.90 -12.10 10.86
C GLY A 167 -12.15 -11.82 9.37
N GLU A 168 -11.51 -10.80 8.78
CA GLU A 168 -11.77 -10.35 7.41
C GLU A 168 -11.21 -11.32 6.35
N ILE A 169 -10.17 -12.08 6.70
CA ILE A 169 -9.78 -13.33 6.04
C ILE A 169 -9.18 -14.26 7.11
N VAL A 170 -9.99 -15.12 7.72
CA VAL A 170 -9.48 -16.26 8.48
C VAL A 170 -8.88 -17.25 7.47
N LEU A 171 -7.59 -17.10 7.16
CA LEU A 171 -6.78 -18.24 6.76
C LEU A 171 -6.21 -18.81 8.05
N GLU A 172 -6.72 -19.96 8.50
CA GLU A 172 -6.02 -20.74 9.50
C GLU A 172 -4.63 -21.07 8.92
N TRP A 173 -3.56 -20.70 9.64
CA TRP A 173 -2.17 -20.87 9.17
C TRP A 173 -1.66 -22.30 9.42
N ASP A 174 -2.59 -23.25 9.44
CA ASP A 174 -2.42 -24.63 9.87
C ASP A 174 -2.02 -25.51 8.68
N HIS A 175 -2.12 -24.96 7.46
CA HIS A 175 -1.77 -25.65 6.25
C HIS A 175 -0.25 -25.81 6.14
N ARG A 176 0.21 -27.05 6.19
CA ARG A 176 1.59 -27.44 5.88
C ARG A 176 1.58 -28.41 4.72
N CYS A 177 2.24 -28.04 3.64
CA CYS A 177 2.27 -28.87 2.44
C CYS A 177 2.94 -30.21 2.75
N PRO A 178 2.27 -31.34 2.50
CA PRO A 178 2.85 -32.66 2.79
C PRO A 178 4.06 -32.96 1.90
N ALA A 179 4.18 -32.30 0.74
CA ALA A 179 5.28 -32.53 -0.20
C ALA A 179 6.50 -31.64 0.07
N CYS A 180 6.31 -30.35 0.35
CA CYS A 180 7.42 -29.39 0.44
C CYS A 180 7.51 -28.64 1.77
N GLY A 181 6.56 -28.86 2.69
CA GLY A 181 6.54 -28.22 4.00
C GLY A 181 6.22 -26.73 4.01
N SER A 182 5.96 -26.11 2.84
CA SER A 182 5.52 -24.71 2.72
C SER A 182 4.14 -24.52 3.35
N SER A 183 3.92 -23.34 3.92
CA SER A 183 2.60 -22.88 4.38
C SER A 183 1.93 -21.90 3.42
N ASP A 184 2.52 -21.66 2.26
CA ASP A 184 1.94 -20.80 1.23
C ASP A 184 0.84 -21.60 0.50
N VAL A 185 -0.40 -21.13 0.56
CA VAL A 185 -1.57 -21.81 -0.03
C VAL A 185 -2.20 -21.00 -1.16
N ASN A 186 -2.77 -21.71 -2.12
CA ASN A 186 -3.65 -21.22 -3.17
C ASN A 186 -5.03 -21.88 -3.00
N TRP A 187 -6.09 -21.11 -3.22
CA TRP A 187 -7.47 -21.58 -3.13
C TRP A 187 -8.08 -21.56 -4.52
N VAL A 188 -8.40 -22.74 -5.07
CA VAL A 188 -8.92 -22.89 -6.44
C VAL A 188 -10.20 -23.70 -6.38
N ALA A 189 -11.32 -23.06 -6.73
CA ALA A 189 -12.66 -23.60 -6.50
C ALA A 189 -12.81 -24.03 -5.03
N ASP A 190 -13.22 -25.27 -4.77
CA ASP A 190 -13.43 -25.82 -3.43
C ASP A 190 -12.17 -26.51 -2.86
N GLY A 191 -10.99 -26.28 -3.43
CA GLY A 191 -9.74 -26.95 -3.04
C GLY A 191 -8.62 -26.02 -2.57
N THR A 192 -7.88 -26.47 -1.56
CA THR A 192 -6.65 -25.84 -1.07
C THR A 192 -5.43 -26.54 -1.67
N TYR A 193 -4.52 -25.78 -2.26
CA TYR A 193 -3.30 -26.29 -2.90
C TYR A 193 -2.07 -25.55 -2.40
N CYS A 194 -0.93 -26.21 -2.38
CA CYS A 194 0.34 -25.54 -2.10
C CYS A 194 0.68 -24.56 -3.21
N LEU A 195 0.96 -23.31 -2.86
CA LEU A 195 1.33 -22.27 -3.81
C LEU A 195 2.71 -22.52 -4.45
N ARG A 196 3.55 -23.37 -3.85
CA ARG A 196 4.91 -23.68 -4.34
C ARG A 196 4.99 -24.86 -5.29
N CYS A 197 4.21 -25.91 -5.05
CA CYS A 197 4.30 -27.15 -5.83
C CYS A 197 2.95 -27.67 -6.31
N SER A 198 1.87 -26.92 -6.08
CA SER A 198 0.50 -27.28 -6.46
C SER A 198 -0.01 -28.60 -5.87
N THR A 199 0.69 -29.17 -4.89
CA THR A 199 0.23 -30.34 -4.13
C THR A 199 -1.07 -29.97 -3.40
N PRO A 200 -2.16 -30.76 -3.54
CA PRO A 200 -3.37 -30.60 -2.73
C PRO A 200 -3.03 -30.65 -1.23
N MET A 201 -3.66 -29.79 -0.44
CA MET A 201 -3.38 -29.64 0.98
C MET A 201 -4.37 -30.40 1.88
N ASP A 202 -5.28 -31.22 1.28
CA ASP A 202 -6.39 -32.00 1.88
C ASP A 202 -6.49 -31.89 3.42
N ALA A 203 -7.42 -31.11 4.00
CA ALA A 203 -8.88 -31.29 4.08
C ALA A 203 -9.28 -32.41 5.07
N ASP A 204 -9.32 -32.06 6.36
CA ASP A 204 -10.26 -32.68 7.31
C ASP A 204 -11.60 -31.92 7.25
#